data_AF-A0A7U4DUN8-F1
#
_entry.id   AF-A0A7U4DUN8-F1
#
_cell.length_a   1.000
_cell.length_b   1.000
_cell.length_c   1.000
_cell.angle_alpha   90.00
_cell.angle_beta   90.00
_cell.angle_gamma   90.00
#
_symmetry.space_group_name_H-M   'P 1'
#
loop_
_entity.id
_entity.type
_entity.pdbx_description
1 polymer ?
#
loop_
_entity_poly.entity_id
_entity_poly.type
_entity_poly.pdbx_seq_one_letter_code
_entity_poly.pdbx_strand_id
1 'polypeptide(L)'
;MDIRTRKANFLESLDSTEVIHKAVSLAIDCMIDNHNSYEDTPLVVTCYDDFCRRKVLDYVQEFCEAAYPDTDKYYFNPNILSINGRTSEETCINLIKLLISTKGILFWSDAPSWFASLPDGLFHVVNIDQNNVTRGLNKKNSKPTIINKEYSVDTLLSELFLNGAHMEQTNANNISEAGMKFYDECHAGLIRPIPAPVGASYDEEITINSPDWQKLACVALRRYQSKECHDGMQWDTTDHGWIDVIAYPFIEEIQSMDNSGNRQCLVGLVTINNSNANSPYLSTVWIHPFYRRGGLLSNLWEKLQERYGSNFEIEQPNENMKAFLKSVKHADY
;
A
#
# COMPACT_ATOMS: atom_id res chain seq x y z
N MET A 1 6.03 3.40 -9.28
CA MET A 1 5.77 1.95 -9.48
C MET A 1 5.56 1.31 -8.14
N ASP A 2 4.40 0.68 -7.95
CA ASP A 2 4.01 -0.04 -6.73
C ASP A 2 5.01 -1.15 -6.37
N ILE A 3 5.14 -1.46 -5.07
CA ILE A 3 6.13 -2.40 -4.54
C ILE A 3 5.91 -3.84 -5.02
N ARG A 4 4.66 -4.25 -5.28
CA ARG A 4 4.37 -5.60 -5.80
C ARG A 4 4.69 -5.73 -7.27
N THR A 5 4.44 -4.68 -8.04
CA THR A 5 4.87 -4.61 -9.44
C THR A 5 6.40 -4.68 -9.53
N ARG A 6 7.10 -3.96 -8.64
CA ARG A 6 8.56 -4.10 -8.48
C ARG A 6 8.95 -5.52 -8.12
N LYS A 7 8.26 -6.15 -7.16
CA LYS A 7 8.51 -7.54 -6.73
C LYS A 7 8.38 -8.49 -7.92
N ALA A 8 7.29 -8.42 -8.69
CA ALA A 8 7.07 -9.29 -9.84
C ALA A 8 8.18 -9.15 -10.88
N ASN A 9 8.46 -7.92 -11.34
CA ASN A 9 9.51 -7.66 -12.32
C ASN A 9 10.91 -8.10 -11.82
N PHE A 10 11.19 -7.87 -10.53
CA PHE A 10 12.46 -8.27 -9.93
C PHE A 10 12.60 -9.79 -9.92
N LEU A 11 11.57 -10.51 -9.43
CA LEU A 11 11.56 -11.97 -9.36
C LEU A 11 11.70 -12.61 -10.75
N GLU A 12 11.03 -12.08 -11.78
CA GLU A 12 11.18 -12.55 -13.17
C GLU A 12 12.60 -12.37 -13.73
N SER A 13 13.33 -11.36 -13.24
CA SER A 13 14.70 -11.09 -13.67
C SER A 13 15.75 -11.97 -12.97
N LEU A 14 15.38 -12.70 -11.91
CA LEU A 14 16.32 -13.51 -11.14
C LEU A 14 16.69 -14.80 -11.88
N ASP A 15 17.96 -14.92 -12.26
CA ASP A 15 18.54 -16.20 -12.66
C ASP A 15 18.96 -16.99 -11.39
N SER A 16 18.03 -17.78 -10.85
CA SER A 16 18.22 -18.49 -9.58
C SER A 16 17.43 -19.80 -9.50
N THR A 17 17.72 -20.60 -8.46
CA THR A 17 16.96 -21.83 -8.18
C THR A 17 15.59 -21.52 -7.62
N GLU A 18 14.64 -22.46 -7.74
CA GLU A 18 13.29 -22.31 -7.18
C GLU A 18 13.29 -21.98 -5.68
N VAL A 19 14.23 -22.57 -4.92
CA VAL A 19 14.39 -22.33 -3.48
C VAL A 19 14.82 -20.88 -3.21
N ILE A 20 15.82 -20.38 -3.95
CA ILE A 20 16.29 -18.99 -3.81
C ILE A 20 15.17 -18.02 -4.23
N HIS A 21 14.54 -18.27 -5.38
CA HIS A 21 13.43 -17.45 -5.89
C HIS A 21 12.29 -17.36 -4.86
N LYS A 22 11.89 -18.49 -4.27
CA LYS A 22 10.85 -18.52 -3.23
C LYS A 22 11.28 -17.80 -1.96
N ALA A 23 12.52 -17.98 -1.51
CA ALA A 23 13.04 -17.30 -0.33
C ALA A 23 13.08 -15.78 -0.49
N VAL A 24 13.52 -15.30 -1.65
CA VAL A 24 13.51 -13.87 -1.99
C VAL A 24 12.08 -13.34 -2.05
N SER A 25 11.16 -14.05 -2.71
CA SER A 25 9.74 -13.66 -2.78
C SER A 25 9.12 -13.47 -1.39
N LEU A 26 9.33 -14.44 -0.49
CA LEU A 26 8.79 -14.41 0.86
C LEU A 26 9.49 -13.38 1.77
N ALA A 27 10.78 -13.10 1.54
CA ALA A 27 11.49 -12.01 2.21
C ALA A 27 10.94 -10.64 1.81
N ILE A 28 10.66 -10.43 0.52
CA ILE A 28 10.01 -9.21 0.03
C ILE A 28 8.60 -9.08 0.64
N ASP A 29 7.86 -10.17 0.83
CA ASP A 29 6.55 -10.10 1.50
C ASP A 29 6.64 -9.59 2.94
N CYS A 30 7.70 -9.95 3.69
CA CYS A 30 7.96 -9.38 5.01
C CYS A 30 8.25 -7.87 4.95
N MET A 31 8.95 -7.41 3.91
CA MET A 31 9.20 -5.99 3.69
C MET A 31 7.92 -5.22 3.32
N ILE A 32 7.02 -5.86 2.58
CA ILE A 32 5.68 -5.33 2.29
C ILE A 32 4.90 -5.23 3.61
N ASP A 33 4.92 -6.25 4.47
CA ASP A 33 4.24 -6.19 5.78
C ASP A 33 4.73 -4.99 6.61
N ASN A 34 6.04 -4.78 6.72
CA ASN A 34 6.64 -3.63 7.40
C ASN A 34 6.17 -2.27 6.85
N HIS A 35 6.21 -2.12 5.52
CA HIS A 35 5.76 -0.90 4.86
C HIS A 35 4.30 -0.56 5.22
N ASN A 36 3.48 -1.57 5.42
CA ASN A 36 2.06 -1.42 5.68
C ASN A 36 1.70 -1.19 7.14
N SER A 37 2.43 -1.79 8.07
CA SER A 37 2.22 -1.56 9.50
C SER A 37 2.92 -0.29 10.00
N TYR A 38 3.70 0.40 9.15
CA TYR A 38 4.62 1.46 9.55
C TYR A 38 5.60 0.97 10.64
N GLU A 39 6.05 -0.28 10.51
CA GLU A 39 6.98 -0.92 11.43
C GLU A 39 8.29 -1.25 10.72
N ASP A 40 9.39 -1.22 11.49
CA ASP A 40 10.73 -1.60 11.01
C ASP A 40 11.16 -2.94 11.64
N THR A 41 10.28 -3.95 11.58
CA THR A 41 10.58 -5.28 12.15
C THR A 41 11.75 -5.91 11.40
N PRO A 42 12.89 -6.25 12.05
CA PRO A 42 14.03 -6.79 11.34
C PRO A 42 13.76 -8.15 10.69
N LEU A 43 14.36 -8.38 9.53
CA LEU A 43 14.26 -9.60 8.74
C LEU A 43 15.48 -10.48 8.97
N VAL A 44 15.27 -11.73 9.38
CA VAL A 44 16.31 -12.73 9.56
C VAL A 44 16.15 -13.84 8.52
N VAL A 45 17.15 -14.02 7.65
CA VAL A 45 17.24 -15.18 6.75
C VAL A 45 18.00 -16.30 7.45
N THR A 46 17.39 -17.48 7.57
CA THR A 46 18.02 -18.67 8.16
C THR A 46 18.26 -19.76 7.14
N CYS A 47 19.51 -20.18 6.99
CA CYS A 47 19.92 -21.22 6.04
C CYS A 47 21.31 -21.76 6.39
N TYR A 48 21.45 -23.09 6.41
CA TYR A 48 22.74 -23.78 6.60
C TYR A 48 23.64 -23.77 5.35
N ASP A 49 23.06 -23.65 4.16
CA ASP A 49 23.83 -23.52 2.92
C ASP A 49 24.27 -22.06 2.74
N ASP A 50 25.58 -21.82 2.92
CA ASP A 50 26.21 -20.51 2.76
C ASP A 50 25.98 -19.87 1.39
N PHE A 51 25.97 -20.68 0.32
CA PHE A 51 25.77 -20.18 -1.04
C PHE A 51 24.32 -19.70 -1.21
N CYS A 52 23.36 -20.53 -0.83
CA CYS A 52 21.94 -20.19 -0.87
C CYS A 52 21.65 -18.93 -0.04
N ARG A 53 22.14 -18.91 1.21
CA ARG A 53 21.96 -17.78 2.13
C ARG A 53 22.50 -16.48 1.55
N ARG A 54 23.74 -16.51 1.05
CA ARG A 54 24.38 -15.31 0.49
C ARG A 54 23.61 -14.79 -0.72
N LYS A 55 23.20 -15.67 -1.63
CA LYS A 55 22.41 -15.29 -2.80
C LYS A 55 21.06 -14.66 -2.43
N VAL A 56 20.35 -15.24 -1.47
CA VAL A 56 19.08 -14.68 -0.99
C VAL A 56 19.29 -13.29 -0.38
N LEU A 57 20.31 -13.11 0.47
CA LEU A 57 20.61 -11.81 1.07
C LEU A 57 21.01 -10.76 0.04
N ASP A 58 21.86 -11.13 -0.94
CA ASP A 58 22.28 -10.24 -2.02
C ASP A 58 21.05 -9.74 -2.82
N TYR A 59 20.14 -10.64 -3.21
CA TYR A 59 18.93 -10.26 -3.95
C TYR A 59 17.93 -9.46 -3.11
N VAL A 60 17.76 -9.79 -1.84
CA VAL A 60 16.87 -9.02 -0.95
C VAL A 60 17.42 -7.62 -0.72
N GLN A 61 18.74 -7.48 -0.53
CA GLN A 61 19.40 -6.18 -0.43
C GLN A 61 19.20 -5.37 -1.71
N GLU A 62 19.49 -5.95 -2.88
CA GLU A 62 19.32 -5.30 -4.19
C GLU A 62 17.89 -4.79 -4.40
N PHE A 63 16.89 -5.62 -4.08
CA PHE A 63 15.50 -5.21 -4.16
C PHE A 63 15.18 -4.03 -3.22
N CYS A 64 15.62 -4.11 -1.96
CA CYS A 64 15.31 -3.09 -0.96
C CYS A 64 15.97 -1.74 -1.28
N GLU A 65 17.22 -1.74 -1.73
CA GLU A 65 17.93 -0.52 -2.15
C GLU A 65 17.25 0.14 -3.36
N ALA A 66 16.73 -0.66 -4.30
CA ALA A 66 15.97 -0.14 -5.43
C ALA A 66 14.57 0.35 -5.05
N ALA A 67 13.90 -0.34 -4.10
CA ALA A 67 12.57 0.01 -3.61
C ALA A 67 12.56 1.25 -2.72
N TYR A 68 13.62 1.46 -1.93
CA TYR A 68 13.73 2.51 -0.91
C TYR A 68 15.03 3.33 -1.10
N PRO A 69 15.13 4.14 -2.17
CA PRO A 69 16.37 4.84 -2.53
C PRO A 69 16.80 5.92 -1.53
N ASP A 70 15.87 6.44 -0.72
CA ASP A 70 16.13 7.52 0.24
C ASP A 70 16.62 7.01 1.61
N THR A 71 16.71 5.69 1.80
CA THR A 71 17.14 5.08 3.06
C THR A 71 18.67 5.12 3.20
N ASP A 72 19.19 5.10 4.45
CA ASP A 72 20.63 5.06 4.70
C ASP A 72 21.30 3.89 3.96
N LYS A 73 22.43 4.17 3.30
CA LYS A 73 23.18 3.20 2.48
C LYS A 73 23.60 1.90 3.19
N TYR A 74 23.55 1.86 4.52
CA TYR A 74 23.91 0.68 5.30
C TYR A 74 22.69 0.00 5.93
N TYR A 75 21.48 0.49 5.66
CA TYR A 75 20.26 0.02 6.32
C TYR A 75 19.84 -1.39 5.86
N PHE A 76 20.14 -1.75 4.62
CA PHE A 76 19.86 -3.10 4.07
C PHE A 76 21.09 -3.99 4.00
N ASN A 77 22.22 -3.56 4.58
CA ASN A 77 23.40 -4.43 4.63
C ASN A 77 23.14 -5.63 5.54
N PRO A 78 23.38 -6.86 5.07
CA PRO A 78 23.13 -8.06 5.85
C PRO A 78 24.15 -8.20 6.99
N ASN A 79 23.66 -8.37 8.22
CA ASN A 79 24.48 -8.57 9.41
C ASN A 79 24.26 -9.95 10.02
N ILE A 80 25.31 -10.54 10.61
CA ILE A 80 25.15 -11.81 11.31
C ILE A 80 24.38 -11.59 12.63
N LEU A 81 23.33 -12.37 12.85
CA LEU A 81 22.59 -12.40 14.11
C LEU A 81 23.27 -13.36 15.09
N SER A 82 24.44 -12.97 15.59
CA SER A 82 25.22 -13.76 16.54
C SER A 82 24.85 -13.40 17.99
N ILE A 83 23.65 -13.78 18.43
CA ILE A 83 23.16 -13.52 19.79
C ILE A 83 23.20 -14.78 20.65
N ASN A 84 24.39 -15.09 21.20
CA ASN A 84 24.55 -16.23 22.09
C ASN A 84 23.91 -15.93 23.46
N GLY A 85 23.11 -16.84 24.00
CA GLY A 85 22.55 -16.66 25.35
C GLY A 85 21.90 -17.93 25.88
N ARG A 86 22.12 -18.23 27.17
CA ARG A 86 21.50 -19.39 27.84
C ARG A 86 20.11 -19.08 28.38
N THR A 87 19.83 -17.79 28.59
CA THR A 87 18.52 -17.30 29.07
C THR A 87 17.96 -16.25 28.10
N SER A 88 16.65 -16.02 28.20
CA SER A 88 15.94 -14.99 27.43
C SER A 88 16.53 -13.59 27.71
N GLU A 89 16.81 -13.30 28.98
CA GLU A 89 17.39 -12.02 29.40
C GLU A 89 18.80 -11.79 28.83
N GLU A 90 19.68 -12.81 28.92
CA GLU A 90 21.02 -12.75 28.35
C GLU A 90 20.97 -12.54 26.83
N THR A 91 20.06 -13.24 26.15
CA THR A 91 19.87 -13.13 24.71
C THR A 91 19.37 -11.73 24.33
N CYS A 92 18.44 -11.14 25.10
CA CYS A 92 17.98 -9.76 24.90
C CYS A 92 19.12 -8.75 25.11
N ILE A 93 19.94 -8.90 26.15
CA ILE A 93 21.09 -8.02 26.40
C ILE A 93 22.08 -8.09 25.23
N ASN A 94 22.34 -9.28 24.70
CA ASN A 94 23.24 -9.45 23.57
C ASN A 94 22.66 -8.93 22.26
N LEU A 95 21.34 -9.02 22.07
CA LEU A 95 20.64 -8.34 20.98
C LEU A 95 20.80 -6.82 21.08
N ILE A 96 20.58 -6.23 22.26
CA ILE A 96 20.76 -4.78 22.46
C ILE A 96 22.19 -4.35 22.11
N LYS A 97 23.20 -5.09 22.56
CA LYS A 97 24.61 -4.82 22.22
C LYS A 97 24.85 -4.86 20.71
N LEU A 98 24.29 -5.86 20.03
CA LEU A 98 24.40 -6.01 18.58
C LEU A 98 23.72 -4.82 17.87
N LEU A 99 22.52 -4.43 18.28
CA LEU A 99 21.77 -3.33 17.68
C LEU A 99 22.41 -1.96 17.92
N ILE A 100 23.18 -1.78 19.00
CA ILE A 100 23.95 -0.56 19.22
C ILE A 100 25.11 -0.42 18.21
N SER A 101 25.75 -1.54 17.85
CA SER A 101 26.90 -1.54 16.93
C SER A 101 26.52 -1.73 15.46
N THR A 102 25.29 -2.13 15.19
CA THR A 102 24.82 -2.54 13.87
C THR A 102 23.75 -1.59 13.39
N LYS A 103 23.89 -1.11 12.16
CA LYS A 103 22.83 -0.36 11.48
C LYS A 103 22.09 -1.30 10.55
N GLY A 104 20.77 -1.13 10.48
CA GLY A 104 19.93 -1.81 9.51
C GLY A 104 19.03 -2.90 10.08
N ILE A 105 18.22 -3.46 9.19
CA ILE A 105 17.15 -4.41 9.53
C ILE A 105 17.37 -5.80 8.94
N LEU A 106 18.36 -5.99 8.07
CA LEU A 106 18.64 -7.27 7.43
C LEU A 106 19.67 -8.07 8.22
N PHE A 107 19.26 -9.25 8.66
CA PHE A 107 20.07 -10.16 9.45
C PHE A 107 20.09 -11.57 8.86
N TRP A 108 21.07 -12.36 9.27
CA TRP A 108 21.14 -13.78 8.92
C TRP A 108 21.67 -14.64 10.06
N SER A 109 21.27 -15.91 10.05
CA SER A 109 21.84 -16.94 10.94
C SER A 109 21.77 -18.31 10.27
N ASP A 110 22.45 -19.31 10.83
CA ASP A 110 22.40 -20.67 10.27
C ASP A 110 21.04 -21.34 10.52
N ALA A 111 20.43 -21.06 11.68
CA ALA A 111 19.17 -21.69 12.08
C ALA A 111 18.37 -20.82 13.07
N PRO A 112 17.03 -20.97 13.10
CA PRO A 112 16.19 -20.27 14.08
C PRO A 112 16.55 -20.50 15.55
N SER A 113 17.24 -21.61 15.85
CA SER A 113 17.73 -21.93 17.20
C SER A 113 18.69 -20.89 17.76
N TRP A 114 19.38 -20.12 16.91
CA TRP A 114 20.33 -19.07 17.32
C TRP A 114 19.65 -17.91 18.08
N PHE A 115 18.36 -17.70 17.86
CA PHE A 115 17.59 -16.62 18.46
C PHE A 115 16.28 -17.11 19.11
N ALA A 116 16.12 -18.42 19.28
CA ALA A 116 14.91 -19.01 19.85
C ALA A 116 14.64 -18.57 21.30
N SER A 117 15.64 -18.10 22.05
CA SER A 117 15.46 -17.61 23.43
C SER A 117 14.79 -16.23 23.51
N LEU A 118 14.69 -15.52 22.39
CA LEU A 118 14.08 -14.18 22.34
C LEU A 118 12.55 -14.22 22.53
N PRO A 119 11.95 -13.11 22.98
CA PRO A 119 10.51 -12.89 22.93
C PRO A 119 9.92 -13.07 21.53
N ASP A 120 8.64 -13.41 21.48
CA ASP A 120 7.88 -13.61 20.25
C ASP A 120 7.74 -12.30 19.45
N GLY A 121 7.72 -12.40 18.11
CA GLY A 121 7.34 -11.29 17.24
C GLY A 121 8.35 -10.15 17.10
N LEU A 122 9.61 -10.36 17.50
CA LEU A 122 10.69 -9.38 17.33
C LEU A 122 11.28 -9.36 15.91
N PHE A 123 11.16 -10.46 15.16
CA PHE A 123 11.75 -10.59 13.83
C PHE A 123 10.78 -11.25 12.85
N HIS A 124 10.81 -10.76 11.61
CA HIS A 124 10.45 -11.56 10.46
C HIS A 124 11.53 -12.63 10.24
N VAL A 125 11.11 -13.85 9.95
CA VAL A 125 12.01 -14.99 9.73
C VAL A 125 11.66 -15.65 8.41
N VAL A 126 12.62 -15.66 7.49
CA VAL A 126 12.58 -16.51 6.29
C VAL A 126 13.50 -17.68 6.51
N ASN A 127 12.92 -18.86 6.72
CA ASN A 127 13.64 -20.08 7.00
C ASN A 127 13.71 -20.97 5.75
N ILE A 128 14.94 -21.33 5.39
CA ILE A 128 15.27 -22.24 4.29
C ILE A 128 15.84 -23.51 4.92
N ASP A 129 15.05 -24.57 4.88
CA ASP A 129 15.44 -25.90 5.35
C ASP A 129 15.36 -26.89 4.19
N GLN A 130 16.54 -27.25 3.66
CA GLN A 130 16.68 -28.02 2.43
C GLN A 130 15.96 -27.34 1.26
N ASN A 131 14.83 -27.90 0.80
CA ASN A 131 14.01 -27.35 -0.28
C ASN A 131 12.72 -26.67 0.23
N ASN A 132 12.52 -26.62 1.55
CA ASN A 132 11.34 -26.00 2.14
C ASN A 132 11.65 -24.56 2.56
N VAL A 133 10.87 -23.63 2.06
CA VAL A 133 10.99 -22.20 2.36
C VAL A 133 9.70 -21.75 3.03
N THR A 134 9.84 -21.16 4.22
CA THR A 134 8.72 -20.64 5.01
C THR A 134 9.04 -19.24 5.51
N ARG A 135 8.02 -18.38 5.58
CA ARG A 135 8.11 -17.09 6.28
C ARG A 135 7.24 -17.05 7.53
N GLY A 136 7.61 -16.20 8.46
CA GLY A 136 6.92 -16.10 9.73
C GLY A 136 7.50 -15.09 10.68
N LEU A 137 6.97 -15.07 11.91
CA LEU A 137 7.54 -14.33 13.02
C LEU A 137 8.32 -15.27 13.95
N ASN A 138 9.43 -14.79 14.53
CA ASN A 138 10.17 -15.56 15.52
C ASN A 138 9.27 -15.91 16.72
N LYS A 139 9.52 -17.08 17.30
CA LYS A 139 8.75 -17.60 18.44
C LYS A 139 9.68 -18.20 19.48
N LYS A 140 9.46 -17.84 20.73
CA LYS A 140 10.27 -18.26 21.86
C LYS A 140 10.23 -19.78 22.02
N ASN A 141 11.41 -20.39 22.04
CA ASN A 141 11.64 -21.82 22.21
C ASN A 141 10.78 -22.69 21.27
N SER A 142 10.43 -22.17 20.10
CA SER A 142 9.56 -22.84 19.14
C SER A 142 9.97 -22.51 17.70
N LYS A 143 9.35 -23.18 16.75
CA LYS A 143 9.50 -22.82 15.33
C LYS A 143 8.81 -21.48 15.07
N PRO A 144 9.29 -20.68 14.10
CA PRO A 144 8.61 -19.47 13.68
C PRO A 144 7.14 -19.71 13.36
N THR A 145 6.30 -18.75 13.67
CA THR A 145 4.88 -18.79 13.32
C THR A 145 4.74 -18.64 11.82
N ILE A 146 4.22 -19.64 11.12
CA ILE A 146 4.12 -19.60 9.65
C ILE A 146 3.03 -18.61 9.23
N ILE A 147 3.38 -17.71 8.33
CA ILE A 147 2.47 -16.78 7.66
C ILE A 147 2.34 -17.23 6.21
N ASN A 148 1.12 -17.64 5.83
CA ASN A 148 0.81 -18.12 4.47
C ASN A 148 0.38 -17.02 3.51
N LYS A 149 0.25 -15.77 4.00
CA LYS A 149 -0.13 -14.64 3.15
C LYS A 149 1.02 -14.40 2.16
N GLU A 150 0.70 -14.24 0.88
CA GLU A 150 1.67 -13.87 -0.15
C GLU A 150 1.12 -12.68 -0.93
N TYR A 151 1.99 -11.77 -1.32
CA TYR A 151 1.60 -10.59 -2.09
C TYR A 151 1.99 -10.77 -3.56
N SER A 152 0.99 -10.71 -4.43
CA SER A 152 1.16 -10.70 -5.88
C SER A 152 0.40 -9.53 -6.49
N VAL A 153 0.71 -9.24 -7.75
CA VAL A 153 -0.03 -8.25 -8.56
C VAL A 153 -1.49 -8.70 -8.75
N ASP A 154 -1.73 -10.00 -8.84
CA ASP A 154 -3.07 -10.58 -9.04
C ASP A 154 -4.02 -10.32 -7.87
N THR A 155 -3.50 -10.14 -6.65
CA THR A 155 -4.34 -9.91 -5.47
C THR A 155 -4.73 -8.44 -5.26
N LEU A 156 -4.14 -7.49 -6.01
CA LEU A 156 -4.38 -6.05 -5.84
C LEU A 156 -5.87 -5.68 -5.86
N LEU A 157 -6.62 -6.17 -6.85
CA LEU A 157 -8.04 -5.81 -7.03
C LEU A 157 -8.92 -6.40 -5.94
N SER A 158 -8.61 -7.61 -5.49
CA SER A 158 -9.34 -8.27 -4.40
C SER A 158 -9.19 -7.49 -3.10
N GLU A 159 -8.05 -6.84 -2.89
CA GLU A 159 -7.78 -6.11 -1.66
C GLU A 159 -8.57 -4.81 -1.50
N LEU A 160 -9.10 -4.26 -2.60
CA LEU A 160 -10.05 -3.13 -2.57
C LEU A 160 -11.34 -3.45 -1.79
N PHE A 161 -11.60 -4.75 -1.55
CA PHE A 161 -12.81 -5.27 -0.88
C PHE A 161 -12.52 -5.82 0.52
N LEU A 162 -11.29 -5.73 1.06
CA LEU A 162 -10.95 -6.26 2.40
C LEU A 162 -11.81 -5.68 3.54
N ASN A 163 -12.30 -4.44 3.37
CA ASN A 163 -13.18 -3.78 4.33
C ASN A 163 -14.69 -3.93 4.00
N GLY A 164 -15.04 -4.74 2.99
CA GLY A 164 -16.41 -5.04 2.58
C GLY A 164 -16.96 -6.28 3.27
N ALA A 165 -17.31 -6.19 4.56
CA ALA A 165 -17.76 -7.33 5.37
C ALA A 165 -19.03 -8.06 4.85
N HIS A 166 -19.75 -7.48 3.89
CA HIS A 166 -21.01 -7.99 3.35
C HIS A 166 -20.87 -8.71 2.00
N MET A 167 -19.67 -8.79 1.43
CA MET A 167 -19.43 -9.49 0.16
C MET A 167 -18.92 -10.90 0.39
N GLU A 168 -19.37 -11.85 -0.45
CA GLU A 168 -18.61 -13.09 -0.60
C GLU A 168 -17.17 -12.73 -0.94
N GLN A 169 -16.21 -13.26 -0.17
CA GLN A 169 -14.76 -13.11 -0.37
C GLN A 169 -14.28 -13.82 -1.65
N THR A 170 -15.09 -13.82 -2.71
CA THR A 170 -14.66 -14.25 -4.03
C THR A 170 -13.63 -13.24 -4.53
N ASN A 171 -12.44 -13.70 -4.89
CA ASN A 171 -11.39 -12.84 -5.42
C ASN A 171 -11.90 -12.10 -6.67
N ALA A 172 -11.61 -10.80 -6.78
CA ALA A 172 -11.76 -10.08 -8.02
C ALA A 172 -10.45 -10.23 -8.80
N ASN A 173 -10.49 -11.02 -9.89
CA ASN A 173 -9.28 -11.41 -10.62
C ASN A 173 -8.98 -10.45 -11.78
N ASN A 174 -9.93 -9.60 -12.16
CA ASN A 174 -9.78 -8.61 -13.21
C ASN A 174 -10.64 -7.36 -12.97
N ILE A 175 -10.36 -6.30 -13.74
CA ILE A 175 -11.00 -4.98 -13.61
C ILE A 175 -12.51 -5.07 -13.85
N SER A 176 -12.96 -5.92 -14.78
CA SER A 176 -14.38 -6.08 -15.08
C SER A 176 -15.15 -6.68 -13.90
N GLU A 177 -14.62 -7.73 -13.28
CA GLU A 177 -15.19 -8.34 -12.08
C GLU A 177 -15.24 -7.36 -10.91
N ALA A 178 -14.12 -6.66 -10.66
CA ALA A 178 -14.05 -5.66 -9.60
C ALA A 178 -15.03 -4.48 -9.86
N GLY A 179 -15.14 -4.04 -11.12
CA GLY A 179 -16.08 -3.00 -11.54
C GLY A 179 -17.55 -3.38 -11.37
N MET A 180 -17.89 -4.64 -11.64
CA MET A 180 -19.23 -5.20 -11.38
C MET A 180 -19.53 -5.26 -9.87
N LYS A 181 -18.58 -5.66 -9.04
CA LYS A 181 -18.76 -5.65 -7.58
C LYS A 181 -19.05 -4.24 -7.05
N PHE A 182 -18.28 -3.24 -7.47
CA PHE A 182 -18.56 -1.84 -7.11
C PHE A 182 -19.89 -1.33 -7.68
N TYR A 183 -20.31 -1.81 -8.85
CA TYR A 183 -21.62 -1.51 -9.40
C TYR A 183 -22.74 -2.05 -8.49
N ASP A 184 -22.60 -3.29 -8.02
CA ASP A 184 -23.56 -3.93 -7.12
C ASP A 184 -23.60 -3.24 -5.75
N GLU A 185 -22.46 -2.86 -5.16
CA GLU A 185 -22.42 -2.07 -3.93
C GLU A 185 -23.21 -0.74 -4.11
N CYS A 186 -23.00 -0.06 -5.24
CA CYS A 186 -23.66 1.19 -5.54
C CYS A 186 -25.15 1.00 -5.78
N HIS A 187 -25.54 -0.09 -6.44
CA HIS A 187 -26.94 -0.45 -6.64
C HIS A 187 -27.64 -0.72 -5.29
N ALA A 188 -26.96 -1.42 -4.37
CA ALA A 188 -27.42 -1.67 -3.01
C ALA A 188 -27.42 -0.42 -2.10
N GLY A 189 -26.81 0.69 -2.54
CA GLY A 189 -26.73 1.93 -1.75
C GLY A 189 -25.71 1.87 -0.60
N LEU A 190 -24.74 0.97 -0.69
CA LEU A 190 -23.71 0.76 0.34
C LEU A 190 -22.51 1.64 0.07
N ILE A 191 -22.25 2.68 0.84
CA ILE A 191 -21.06 3.52 0.63
C ILE A 191 -20.01 3.25 1.70
N ARG A 192 -18.75 3.12 1.28
CA ARG A 192 -17.61 2.87 2.17
C ARG A 192 -16.35 3.55 1.68
N PRO A 193 -15.40 3.84 2.59
CA PRO A 193 -14.02 4.10 2.20
C PRO A 193 -13.43 2.94 1.40
N ILE A 194 -12.70 3.25 0.33
CA ILE A 194 -12.08 2.24 -0.53
C ILE A 194 -10.59 2.14 -0.17
N PRO A 195 -10.13 1.05 0.48
CA PRO A 195 -8.73 0.90 0.87
C PRO A 195 -7.83 0.79 -0.36
N ALA A 196 -6.63 1.37 -0.26
CA ALA A 196 -5.54 1.03 -1.15
C ALA A 196 -5.12 -0.43 -0.92
N PRO A 197 -4.69 -1.14 -1.97
CA PRO A 197 -4.09 -2.47 -1.82
C PRO A 197 -2.88 -2.44 -0.87
N VAL A 198 -2.60 -3.58 -0.24
CA VAL A 198 -1.53 -3.71 0.75
C VAL A 198 -0.16 -3.50 0.07
N GLY A 199 0.59 -2.48 0.48
CA GLY A 199 1.87 -2.07 -0.12
C GLY A 199 1.74 -0.97 -1.17
N ALA A 200 0.52 -0.50 -1.43
CA ALA A 200 0.23 0.60 -2.34
C ALA A 200 -0.37 1.79 -1.59
N SER A 201 -0.22 2.97 -2.18
CA SER A 201 -0.77 4.24 -1.72
C SER A 201 -1.47 4.92 -2.88
N TYR A 202 -2.46 5.77 -2.59
CA TYR A 202 -3.06 6.60 -3.63
C TYR A 202 -2.08 7.69 -4.05
N ASP A 203 -2.00 7.97 -5.35
CA ASP A 203 -1.22 9.07 -5.88
C ASP A 203 -1.85 10.41 -5.48
N GLU A 204 -1.04 11.46 -5.30
CA GLU A 204 -1.59 12.82 -5.09
C GLU A 204 -2.46 13.28 -6.27
N GLU A 205 -2.15 12.79 -7.48
CA GLU A 205 -2.88 13.06 -8.71
C GLU A 205 -3.09 11.76 -9.48
N ILE A 206 -4.35 11.41 -9.68
CA ILE A 206 -4.76 10.23 -10.42
C ILE A 206 -5.12 10.67 -11.84
N THR A 207 -4.44 10.10 -12.81
CA THR A 207 -4.54 10.46 -14.23
C THR A 207 -4.77 9.22 -15.09
N ILE A 208 -4.89 9.40 -16.41
CA ILE A 208 -4.94 8.32 -17.39
C ILE A 208 -3.79 7.30 -17.25
N ASN A 209 -2.61 7.76 -16.80
CA ASN A 209 -1.42 6.92 -16.63
C ASN A 209 -1.33 6.26 -15.25
N SER A 210 -2.26 6.56 -14.34
CA SER A 210 -2.28 5.94 -13.01
C SER A 210 -2.75 4.49 -13.08
N PRO A 211 -2.34 3.64 -12.13
CA PRO A 211 -2.74 2.24 -12.05
C PRO A 211 -4.27 2.05 -12.10
N ASP A 212 -4.71 0.98 -12.76
CA ASP A 212 -6.14 0.69 -12.95
C ASP A 212 -6.92 0.55 -11.63
N TRP A 213 -6.29 0.06 -10.56
CA TRP A 213 -6.94 -0.05 -9.26
C TRP A 213 -7.33 1.32 -8.68
N GLN A 214 -6.51 2.37 -8.92
CA GLN A 214 -6.81 3.73 -8.49
C GLN A 214 -7.95 4.31 -9.33
N LYS A 215 -7.86 4.16 -10.65
CA LYS A 215 -8.92 4.58 -11.57
C LYS A 215 -10.27 3.94 -11.21
N LEU A 216 -10.24 2.64 -10.89
CA LEU A 216 -11.41 1.89 -10.47
C LEU A 216 -12.02 2.42 -9.16
N ALA A 217 -11.19 2.71 -8.16
CA ALA A 217 -11.65 3.29 -6.89
C ALA A 217 -12.30 4.67 -7.09
N CYS A 218 -11.72 5.54 -7.92
CA CYS A 218 -12.30 6.85 -8.26
C CYS A 218 -13.65 6.71 -8.98
N VAL A 219 -13.73 5.84 -9.99
CA VAL A 219 -14.97 5.57 -10.74
C VAL A 219 -16.05 5.00 -9.81
N ALA A 220 -15.68 4.11 -8.89
CA ALA A 220 -16.61 3.56 -7.90
C ALA A 220 -17.25 4.67 -7.05
N LEU A 221 -16.44 5.55 -6.43
CA LEU A 221 -16.98 6.69 -5.66
C LEU A 221 -17.81 7.65 -6.52
N ARG A 222 -17.36 7.96 -7.73
CA ARG A 222 -18.09 8.86 -8.63
C ARG A 222 -19.44 8.28 -9.04
N ARG A 223 -19.57 6.95 -9.13
CA ARG A 223 -20.84 6.25 -9.37
C ARG A 223 -21.83 6.45 -8.21
N TYR A 224 -21.37 6.40 -6.97
CA TYR A 224 -22.20 6.77 -5.81
C TYR A 224 -22.65 8.21 -5.88
N GLN A 225 -21.70 9.14 -6.09
CA GLN A 225 -22.03 10.55 -6.24
C GLN A 225 -23.09 10.74 -7.34
N SER A 226 -22.93 10.08 -8.48
CA SER A 226 -23.88 10.20 -9.59
C SER A 226 -25.29 9.78 -9.20
N LYS A 227 -25.41 8.70 -8.43
CA LYS A 227 -26.68 8.21 -7.91
C LYS A 227 -27.28 9.14 -6.85
N GLU A 228 -26.45 9.77 -6.02
CA GLU A 228 -26.88 10.79 -5.03
C GLU A 228 -27.36 12.08 -5.74
N CYS A 229 -26.58 12.56 -6.70
CA CYS A 229 -26.79 13.85 -7.38
C CYS A 229 -27.68 13.77 -8.63
N HIS A 230 -27.99 12.57 -9.11
CA HIS A 230 -28.77 12.31 -10.33
C HIS A 230 -28.17 12.98 -11.58
N ASP A 231 -26.84 12.97 -11.70
CA ASP A 231 -26.12 13.70 -12.75
C ASP A 231 -25.83 12.88 -14.02
N GLY A 232 -26.19 11.60 -14.05
CA GLY A 232 -26.10 10.75 -15.25
C GLY A 232 -24.68 10.42 -15.72
N MET A 233 -23.69 10.44 -14.82
CA MET A 233 -22.29 10.13 -15.13
C MET A 233 -22.10 8.80 -15.87
N GLN A 234 -21.23 8.83 -16.88
CA GLN A 234 -20.81 7.69 -17.71
C GLN A 234 -19.30 7.43 -17.64
N TRP A 235 -18.62 7.94 -16.61
CA TRP A 235 -17.18 7.80 -16.47
C TRP A 235 -16.80 6.36 -16.12
N ASP A 236 -15.72 5.87 -16.72
CA ASP A 236 -15.24 4.49 -16.58
C ASP A 236 -13.71 4.45 -16.44
N THR A 237 -13.13 3.25 -16.35
CA THR A 237 -11.69 3.06 -16.15
C THR A 237 -10.89 3.05 -17.46
N THR A 238 -11.55 3.16 -18.62
CA THR A 238 -10.88 3.14 -19.92
C THR A 238 -10.10 4.43 -20.14
N ASP A 239 -9.09 4.37 -20.99
CA ASP A 239 -8.32 5.56 -21.36
C ASP A 239 -9.23 6.69 -21.85
N HIS A 240 -10.27 6.37 -22.62
CA HIS A 240 -11.27 7.35 -23.07
C HIS A 240 -11.99 8.07 -21.94
N GLY A 241 -12.34 7.37 -20.85
CA GLY A 241 -12.95 7.97 -19.68
C GLY A 241 -12.01 8.93 -18.96
N TRP A 242 -10.69 8.73 -19.05
CA TRP A 242 -9.67 9.51 -18.34
C TRP A 242 -8.98 10.57 -19.21
N ILE A 243 -9.35 10.68 -20.49
CA ILE A 243 -8.88 11.78 -21.34
C ILE A 243 -9.25 13.11 -20.68
N ASP A 244 -8.24 13.94 -20.47
CA ASP A 244 -8.36 15.28 -19.90
C ASP A 244 -8.99 15.35 -18.50
N VAL A 245 -9.05 14.24 -17.76
CA VAL A 245 -9.54 14.20 -16.38
C VAL A 245 -8.38 13.98 -15.43
N ILE A 246 -8.27 14.85 -14.42
CA ILE A 246 -7.35 14.70 -13.30
C ILE A 246 -8.17 14.58 -12.02
N ALA A 247 -7.99 13.48 -11.29
CA ALA A 247 -8.65 13.27 -10.00
C ALA A 247 -7.67 13.49 -8.85
N TYR A 248 -8.09 14.30 -7.88
CA TYR A 248 -7.36 14.54 -6.63
C TYR A 248 -8.10 13.81 -5.51
N PRO A 249 -7.53 12.72 -4.96
CA PRO A 249 -8.20 11.93 -3.95
C PRO A 249 -8.18 12.61 -2.57
N PHE A 250 -9.25 12.41 -1.80
CA PHE A 250 -9.24 12.64 -0.36
C PHE A 250 -8.98 11.32 0.36
N ILE A 251 -7.89 11.27 1.13
CA ILE A 251 -7.37 10.06 1.76
C ILE A 251 -7.44 10.20 3.28
N GLU A 252 -7.84 9.11 3.94
CA GLU A 252 -7.81 8.96 5.40
C GLU A 252 -7.19 7.60 5.77
N GLU A 253 -6.49 7.55 6.90
CA GLU A 253 -5.93 6.31 7.45
C GLU A 253 -6.98 5.58 8.28
N ILE A 254 -7.35 4.37 7.86
CA ILE A 254 -8.41 3.58 8.51
C ILE A 254 -7.89 2.19 8.84
N GLN A 255 -8.12 1.74 10.07
CA GLN A 255 -7.80 0.39 10.51
C GLN A 255 -8.55 -0.65 9.67
N SER A 256 -7.81 -1.59 9.08
CA SER A 256 -8.38 -2.68 8.29
C SER A 256 -9.17 -3.66 9.15
N MET A 257 -10.26 -4.19 8.59
CA MET A 257 -11.12 -5.19 9.26
C MET A 257 -10.42 -6.53 9.48
N ASP A 258 -9.41 -6.86 8.68
CA ASP A 258 -8.59 -8.07 8.79
C ASP A 258 -7.43 -7.93 9.80
N ASN A 259 -7.38 -6.82 10.54
CA ASN A 259 -6.29 -6.44 11.44
C ASN A 259 -4.91 -6.33 10.77
N SER A 260 -4.84 -6.15 9.44
CA SER A 260 -3.57 -5.96 8.73
C SER A 260 -2.94 -4.57 8.89
N GLY A 261 -3.39 -3.80 9.89
CA GLY A 261 -2.95 -2.43 10.16
C GLY A 261 -3.85 -1.35 9.54
N ASN A 262 -3.39 -0.10 9.65
CA ASN A 262 -4.03 1.05 9.01
C ASN A 262 -3.79 1.03 7.50
N ARG A 263 -4.77 1.53 6.75
CA ARG A 263 -4.73 1.67 5.29
C ARG A 263 -5.13 3.07 4.90
N GLN A 264 -4.42 3.62 3.92
CA GLN A 264 -4.95 4.70 3.12
C GLN A 264 -6.25 4.27 2.46
N CYS A 265 -7.32 4.99 2.75
CA CYS A 265 -8.62 4.76 2.16
C CYS A 265 -9.09 6.01 1.43
N LEU A 266 -9.59 5.84 0.21
CA LEU A 266 -10.26 6.89 -0.54
C LEU A 266 -11.61 7.18 0.11
N VAL A 267 -11.76 8.38 0.64
CA VAL A 267 -12.98 8.89 1.30
C VAL A 267 -13.65 10.02 0.50
N GLY A 268 -13.13 10.35 -0.67
CA GLY A 268 -13.70 11.34 -1.56
C GLY A 268 -12.73 11.70 -2.67
N LEU A 269 -13.14 12.57 -3.58
CA LEU A 269 -12.26 13.12 -4.61
C LEU A 269 -12.75 14.46 -5.16
N VAL A 270 -11.82 15.20 -5.76
CA VAL A 270 -12.08 16.31 -6.68
C VAL A 270 -11.73 15.85 -8.09
N THR A 271 -12.53 16.20 -9.09
CA THR A 271 -12.17 16.01 -10.50
C THR A 271 -12.00 17.36 -11.19
N ILE A 272 -10.86 17.57 -11.83
CA ILE A 272 -10.59 18.69 -12.73
C ILE A 272 -10.74 18.19 -14.16
N ASN A 273 -11.49 18.94 -14.97
CA ASN A 273 -11.50 18.77 -16.41
C ASN A 273 -10.46 19.72 -17.02
N ASN A 274 -9.57 19.15 -17.82
CA ASN A 274 -8.43 19.83 -18.44
C ASN A 274 -8.49 19.77 -19.98
N SER A 275 -9.70 19.60 -20.55
CA SER A 275 -9.88 19.49 -22.01
C SER A 275 -9.44 20.76 -22.75
N ASN A 276 -9.52 21.89 -22.07
CA ASN A 276 -8.85 23.12 -22.46
C ASN A 276 -7.75 23.44 -21.45
N ALA A 277 -6.50 23.15 -21.82
CA ALA A 277 -5.32 23.39 -20.97
C ALA A 277 -5.16 24.87 -20.54
N ASN A 278 -5.77 25.82 -21.27
CA ASN A 278 -5.73 27.24 -20.92
C ASN A 278 -6.86 27.65 -19.96
N SER A 279 -7.86 26.79 -19.75
CA SER A 279 -9.02 27.07 -18.89
C SER A 279 -9.51 25.77 -18.24
N PRO A 280 -8.69 25.12 -17.40
CA PRO A 280 -9.12 23.98 -16.62
C PRO A 280 -10.18 24.40 -15.61
N TYR A 281 -11.11 23.50 -15.31
CA TYR A 281 -12.21 23.79 -14.40
C TYR A 281 -12.46 22.63 -13.43
N LEU A 282 -12.92 22.99 -12.23
CA LEU A 282 -13.40 22.03 -11.26
C LEU A 282 -14.74 21.48 -11.73
N SER A 283 -14.80 20.20 -12.04
CA SER A 283 -16.03 19.55 -12.47
C SER A 283 -16.82 19.00 -11.29
N THR A 284 -16.17 18.24 -10.40
CA THR A 284 -16.86 17.65 -9.25
C THR A 284 -16.03 17.67 -7.98
N VAL A 285 -16.72 17.81 -6.84
CA VAL A 285 -16.16 17.53 -5.51
C VAL A 285 -17.15 16.67 -4.77
N TRP A 286 -16.68 15.55 -4.25
CA TRP A 286 -17.48 14.72 -3.38
C TRP A 286 -16.66 14.17 -2.22
N ILE A 287 -17.24 14.25 -1.01
CA ILE A 287 -16.63 13.77 0.23
C ILE A 287 -17.64 12.88 0.92
N HIS A 288 -17.18 11.70 1.34
CA HIS A 288 -17.95 10.73 2.09
C HIS A 288 -18.59 11.38 3.33
N PRO A 289 -19.90 11.18 3.59
CA PRO A 289 -20.64 11.91 4.63
C PRO A 289 -19.97 11.94 6.01
N PHE A 290 -19.40 10.82 6.46
CA PHE A 290 -18.70 10.73 7.75
C PHE A 290 -17.37 11.48 7.83
N TYR A 291 -16.77 11.85 6.70
CA TYR A 291 -15.48 12.55 6.63
C TYR A 291 -15.63 14.03 6.23
N ARG A 292 -16.87 14.50 6.08
CA ARG A 292 -17.16 15.92 5.86
C ARG A 292 -16.77 16.74 7.09
N ARG A 293 -16.47 18.03 6.88
CA ARG A 293 -16.06 18.99 7.93
C ARG A 293 -14.70 18.72 8.57
N GLY A 294 -13.89 17.83 8.01
CA GLY A 294 -12.48 17.63 8.39
C GLY A 294 -11.50 18.62 7.74
N GLY A 295 -11.97 19.61 6.97
CA GLY A 295 -11.10 20.55 6.26
C GLY A 295 -10.42 19.97 5.01
N LEU A 296 -10.80 18.77 4.57
CA LEU A 296 -10.19 18.06 3.43
C LEU A 296 -10.08 18.90 2.16
N LEU A 297 -11.19 19.53 1.73
CA LEU A 297 -11.17 20.40 0.55
C LEU A 297 -10.33 21.66 0.79
N SER A 298 -10.40 22.27 1.98
CA SER A 298 -9.60 23.45 2.32
C SER A 298 -8.09 23.16 2.22
N ASN A 299 -7.65 22.01 2.70
CA ASN A 299 -6.25 21.59 2.67
C ASN A 299 -5.76 21.35 1.23
N LEU A 300 -6.61 20.77 0.37
CA LEU A 300 -6.30 20.56 -1.05
C LEU A 300 -6.39 21.86 -1.86
N TRP A 301 -7.21 22.81 -1.44
CA TRP A 301 -7.53 24.02 -2.20
C TRP A 301 -6.31 24.86 -2.56
N GLU A 302 -5.38 25.04 -1.62
CA GLU A 302 -4.15 25.80 -1.86
C GLU A 302 -3.32 25.21 -3.00
N LYS A 303 -3.18 23.88 -3.04
CA LYS A 303 -2.50 23.17 -4.14
C LYS A 303 -3.23 23.35 -5.48
N LEU A 304 -4.56 23.32 -5.47
CA LEU A 304 -5.36 23.55 -6.68
C LEU A 304 -5.20 24.99 -7.21
N GLN A 305 -5.18 25.99 -6.32
CA GLN A 305 -4.96 27.38 -6.70
C GLN A 305 -3.54 27.65 -7.21
N GLU A 306 -2.54 27.01 -6.62
CA GLU A 306 -1.16 27.09 -7.10
C GLU A 306 -1.04 26.55 -8.53
N ARG A 307 -1.72 25.43 -8.82
CA ARG A 307 -1.61 24.75 -10.11
C ARG A 307 -2.49 25.36 -11.20
N TYR A 308 -3.73 25.69 -10.89
CA TYR A 308 -4.74 26.13 -11.87
C TYR A 308 -5.00 27.64 -11.83
N GLY A 309 -4.32 28.36 -10.94
CA GLY A 309 -4.50 29.79 -10.71
C GLY A 309 -5.54 30.06 -9.62
N SER A 310 -5.48 31.25 -9.03
CA SER A 310 -6.33 31.61 -7.88
C SER A 310 -7.83 31.61 -8.18
N ASN A 311 -8.21 31.76 -9.46
CA ASN A 311 -9.59 31.93 -9.92
C ASN A 311 -9.92 30.98 -11.10
N PHE A 312 -9.52 29.71 -10.99
CA PHE A 312 -9.95 28.69 -11.95
C PHE A 312 -11.48 28.50 -11.94
N GLU A 313 -12.03 28.07 -13.07
CA GLU A 313 -13.47 27.96 -13.27
C GLU A 313 -14.07 26.80 -12.45
N ILE A 314 -15.30 26.98 -11.96
CA ILE A 314 -16.04 25.98 -11.18
C ILE A 314 -17.34 25.64 -11.91
N GLU A 315 -17.51 24.37 -12.27
CA GLU A 315 -18.71 23.88 -12.94
C GLU A 315 -19.89 23.83 -11.96
N GLN A 316 -20.91 24.66 -12.21
CA GLN A 316 -22.23 24.62 -11.57
C GLN A 316 -22.20 24.40 -10.03
N PRO A 317 -21.59 25.31 -9.24
CA PRO A 317 -21.46 25.10 -7.80
C PRO A 317 -22.82 25.11 -7.10
N ASN A 318 -23.07 24.09 -6.28
CA ASN A 318 -24.24 24.05 -5.38
C ASN A 318 -24.07 25.01 -4.19
N GLU A 319 -25.11 25.16 -3.35
CA GLU A 319 -25.07 26.10 -2.22
C GLU A 319 -23.94 25.83 -1.22
N ASN A 320 -23.57 24.56 -0.99
CA ASN A 320 -22.45 24.22 -0.12
C ASN A 320 -21.12 24.65 -0.73
N MET A 321 -20.93 24.42 -2.03
CA MET A 321 -19.74 24.87 -2.76
C MET A 321 -19.67 26.39 -2.80
N LYS A 322 -20.76 27.11 -3.08
CA LYS A 322 -20.80 28.58 -3.03
C LYS A 322 -20.41 29.13 -1.65
N ALA A 323 -20.89 28.50 -0.57
CA ALA A 323 -20.51 28.88 0.79
C ALA A 323 -19.01 28.64 1.05
N PHE A 324 -18.45 27.54 0.53
CA PHE A 324 -17.02 27.27 0.59
C PHE A 324 -16.21 28.30 -0.20
N LEU A 325 -16.58 28.59 -1.46
CA LEU A 325 -15.90 29.57 -2.33
C LEU A 325 -15.84 30.97 -1.69
N LYS A 326 -16.94 31.40 -1.04
CA LYS A 326 -16.97 32.61 -0.20
C LYS A 326 -15.94 32.59 0.92
N SER A 327 -15.80 31.45 1.61
CA SER A 327 -14.89 31.31 2.74
C SER A 327 -13.42 31.40 2.32
N VAL A 328 -13.09 30.92 1.12
CA VAL A 328 -11.73 30.96 0.55
C VAL A 328 -11.49 32.18 -0.34
N LYS A 329 -12.46 33.11 -0.44
CA LYS A 329 -12.40 34.34 -1.24
C LYS A 329 -12.09 34.08 -2.73
N HIS A 330 -12.67 33.02 -3.29
CA HIS A 330 -12.59 32.77 -4.73
C HIS A 330 -13.32 33.90 -5.48
N ALA A 331 -12.77 34.35 -6.62
CA ALA A 331 -13.43 35.40 -7.38
C ALA A 331 -14.88 35.03 -7.72
N ASP A 332 -15.74 36.05 -7.76
CA ASP A 332 -17.16 35.97 -8.11
C ASP A 332 -18.12 35.32 -7.08
N TYR A 333 -17.66 35.00 -5.85
CA TYR A 333 -18.50 34.38 -4.80
C TYR A 333 -18.56 35.09 -3.46
#